data_AF-A0A3D5Z9H5-F1
#
_entry.id   AF-A0A3D5Z9H5-F1
#
_cell.length_a   1.000
_cell.length_b   1.000
_cell.length_c   1.000
_cell.angle_alpha   90.00
_cell.angle_beta   90.00
_cell.angle_gamma   90.00
#
_symmetry.space_group_name_H-M   'P 1'
#
loop_
_entity.id
_entity.type
_entity.pdbx_description
1 polymer ?
#
loop_
_entity_poly.entity_id
_entity_poly.type
_entity_poly.pdbx_seq_one_letter_code
_entity_poly.pdbx_strand_id
1 'polypeptide(L)'
;MKKVNNKGFTLIELLAVIVILAILIMVAMPAVTSLMERAKVGAFVTEGESFAKATQTAYTSSLIAGQNNVGKTITGLTVSGGSYTYFCMTISELISGGFIEKANATDYTGIVEAYIPTSTNTSTPKYIVSMTNKEYVINGVSLTNLGGNKYLTTGAGGVYGGSSVTNSACSTTVNDAQTRATNYNTNNGNFN
;
A
#
# COMPACT_ATOMS: atom_id res chain seq x y z
N MET A 1 -18.57 -37.63 -51.11
CA MET A 1 -19.11 -36.28 -50.85
C MET A 1 -19.73 -36.25 -49.45
N LYS A 2 -19.04 -35.64 -48.48
CA LYS A 2 -19.43 -35.59 -47.05
C LYS A 2 -20.60 -34.61 -46.86
N LYS A 3 -21.80 -35.13 -46.55
CA LYS A 3 -23.00 -34.35 -46.20
C LYS A 3 -22.77 -33.63 -44.86
N VAL A 4 -22.72 -32.30 -44.84
CA VAL A 4 -22.64 -31.50 -43.60
C VAL A 4 -24.06 -31.25 -43.10
N ASN A 5 -24.45 -31.91 -42.01
CA ASN A 5 -25.73 -31.70 -41.32
C ASN A 5 -25.76 -30.31 -40.65
N ASN A 6 -26.53 -29.38 -41.22
CA ASN A 6 -26.72 -28.03 -40.66
C ASN A 6 -28.03 -27.97 -39.86
N LYS A 7 -28.10 -28.71 -38.74
CA LYS A 7 -29.16 -28.48 -37.74
C LYS A 7 -28.80 -27.19 -36.98
N GLY A 8 -29.44 -26.09 -37.35
CA GLY A 8 -29.34 -24.82 -36.62
C GLY A 8 -30.06 -24.88 -35.27
N PHE A 9 -29.48 -24.24 -34.25
CA PHE A 9 -30.15 -23.97 -32.97
C PHE A 9 -31.45 -23.18 -33.20
N THR A 10 -32.55 -23.61 -32.57
CA THR A 10 -33.82 -22.87 -32.58
C THR A 10 -33.77 -21.69 -31.61
N LEU A 11 -34.47 -20.60 -31.93
CA LEU A 11 -34.52 -19.40 -31.07
C LEU A 11 -34.99 -19.69 -29.63
N ILE A 12 -35.94 -20.61 -29.45
CA ILE A 12 -36.42 -21.01 -28.12
C ILE A 12 -35.32 -21.65 -27.26
N GLU A 13 -34.43 -22.44 -27.86
CA GLU A 13 -33.33 -23.10 -27.13
C GLU A 13 -32.33 -22.05 -26.64
N LEU A 14 -32.03 -21.07 -27.49
CA LEU A 14 -31.17 -19.96 -27.13
C LEU A 14 -31.83 -19.08 -26.04
N LEU A 15 -33.16 -18.91 -26.11
CA LEU A 15 -33.92 -18.08 -25.16
C LEU A 15 -33.96 -18.70 -23.75
N ALA A 16 -34.18 -20.01 -23.63
CA ALA A 16 -34.16 -20.66 -22.32
C ALA A 16 -32.79 -20.55 -21.64
N VAL A 17 -31.70 -20.63 -22.41
CA VAL A 17 -30.33 -20.54 -21.87
C VAL A 17 -30.04 -19.14 -21.32
N ILE A 18 -30.38 -18.08 -22.06
CA ILE A 18 -30.17 -16.70 -21.57
C ILE A 18 -31.00 -16.41 -20.32
N VAL A 19 -32.21 -16.99 -20.17
CA VAL A 19 -33.05 -16.79 -18.98
C VAL A 19 -32.41 -17.42 -17.76
N ILE A 20 -31.95 -18.67 -17.87
CA ILE A 20 -31.28 -19.36 -16.77
C ILE A 20 -29.98 -18.62 -16.41
N LEU A 21 -29.14 -18.25 -17.40
CA LEU A 21 -27.94 -17.45 -17.15
C LEU A 21 -28.25 -16.14 -16.42
N ALA A 22 -29.34 -15.46 -16.76
CA ALA A 22 -29.71 -14.20 -16.10
C ALA A 22 -30.02 -14.41 -14.60
N ILE A 23 -30.77 -15.47 -14.27
CA ILE A 23 -31.08 -15.82 -12.86
C ILE A 23 -29.78 -16.15 -12.12
N LEU A 24 -28.88 -16.93 -12.73
CA LEU A 24 -27.59 -17.28 -12.10
C LEU A 24 -26.74 -16.05 -11.81
N ILE A 25 -26.67 -15.10 -12.76
CA ILE A 25 -25.92 -13.86 -12.58
C ILE A 25 -26.55 -13.04 -11.44
N MET A 26 -27.88 -12.93 -11.37
CA MET A 26 -28.59 -12.16 -10.34
C MET A 26 -28.21 -12.59 -8.92
N VAL A 27 -28.11 -13.90 -8.66
CA VAL A 27 -27.75 -14.44 -7.33
C VAL A 27 -26.24 -14.31 -7.07
N ALA A 28 -25.40 -14.48 -8.09
CA ALA A 28 -23.95 -14.44 -7.94
C ALA A 28 -23.35 -13.02 -7.86
N MET A 29 -24.01 -11.99 -8.41
CA MET A 29 -23.43 -10.64 -8.53
C MET A 29 -22.97 -10.05 -7.19
N PRO A 30 -23.76 -10.09 -6.09
CA PRO A 30 -23.32 -9.51 -4.82
C PRO A 30 -22.01 -10.14 -4.29
N ALA A 31 -21.84 -11.45 -4.41
CA ALA A 31 -20.61 -12.13 -4.02
C ALA A 31 -19.39 -11.78 -4.92
N VAL A 32 -19.59 -11.68 -6.24
CA VAL A 32 -18.51 -11.30 -7.15
C VAL A 32 -18.03 -9.87 -6.86
N THR A 33 -18.96 -8.92 -6.67
CA THR A 33 -18.59 -7.53 -6.37
C THR A 33 -17.78 -7.40 -5.08
N SER A 34 -18.17 -8.09 -4.00
CA SER A 34 -17.41 -8.06 -2.75
C SER A 34 -16.03 -8.69 -2.89
N LEU A 35 -15.91 -9.79 -3.64
CA LEU A 35 -14.62 -10.43 -3.92
C LEU A 35 -13.69 -9.51 -4.71
N MET A 36 -14.21 -8.88 -5.77
CA MET A 36 -13.46 -7.91 -6.56
C MET A 36 -12.95 -6.75 -5.70
N GLU A 37 -13.79 -6.23 -4.80
CA GLU A 37 -13.37 -5.15 -3.89
C GLU A 37 -12.21 -5.60 -3.00
N ARG A 38 -12.30 -6.80 -2.40
CA ARG A 38 -11.21 -7.34 -1.56
C ARG A 38 -9.93 -7.55 -2.36
N ALA A 39 -10.01 -8.08 -3.58
CA ALA A 39 -8.86 -8.20 -4.47
C ALA A 39 -8.20 -6.85 -4.77
N LYS A 40 -8.98 -5.81 -5.12
CA LYS A 40 -8.45 -4.46 -5.33
C LYS A 40 -7.77 -3.89 -4.09
N VAL A 41 -8.38 -4.04 -2.91
CA VAL A 41 -7.75 -3.62 -1.64
C VAL A 41 -6.48 -4.42 -1.40
N GLY A 42 -6.46 -5.73 -1.64
CA GLY A 42 -5.28 -6.58 -1.47
C GLY A 42 -4.13 -6.19 -2.40
N ALA A 43 -4.40 -5.96 -3.69
CA ALA A 43 -3.44 -5.38 -4.62
C ALA A 43 -2.87 -4.05 -4.13
N PHE A 44 -3.73 -3.11 -3.70
CA PHE A 44 -3.28 -1.80 -3.23
C PHE A 44 -2.35 -1.91 -2.03
N VAL A 45 -2.66 -2.83 -1.14
CA VAL A 45 -1.85 -3.13 0.01
C VAL A 45 -0.47 -3.67 -0.39
N THR A 46 -0.43 -4.69 -1.25
CA THR A 46 0.82 -5.27 -1.78
C THR A 46 1.70 -4.19 -2.43
N GLU A 47 1.10 -3.24 -3.13
CA GLU A 47 1.81 -2.08 -3.67
C GLU A 47 2.48 -1.25 -2.55
N GLY A 48 1.79 -1.05 -1.43
CA GLY A 48 2.34 -0.38 -0.24
C GLY A 48 3.57 -1.09 0.33
N GLU A 49 3.53 -2.42 0.37
CA GLU A 49 4.69 -3.23 0.77
C GLU A 49 5.85 -3.05 -0.20
N SER A 50 5.58 -3.08 -1.50
CA SER A 50 6.58 -2.81 -2.54
C SER A 50 7.19 -1.41 -2.38
N PHE A 51 6.41 -0.38 -2.04
CA PHE A 51 6.95 0.97 -1.77
C PHE A 51 7.81 1.02 -0.50
N ALA A 52 7.46 0.27 0.54
CA ALA A 52 8.29 0.12 1.74
C ALA A 52 9.64 -0.55 1.42
N LYS A 53 9.61 -1.65 0.67
CA LYS A 53 10.83 -2.33 0.19
C LYS A 53 11.68 -1.43 -0.71
N ALA A 54 11.07 -0.70 -1.65
CA ALA A 54 11.78 0.29 -2.44
C ALA A 54 12.45 1.37 -1.58
N THR A 55 11.80 1.81 -0.50
CA THR A 55 12.40 2.77 0.45
C THR A 55 13.58 2.16 1.20
N GLN A 56 13.50 0.89 1.58
CA GLN A 56 14.63 0.16 2.15
C GLN A 56 15.82 0.14 1.20
N THR A 57 15.60 -0.21 -0.07
CA THR A 57 16.63 -0.19 -1.11
C THR A 57 17.19 1.22 -1.35
N ALA A 58 16.34 2.25 -1.32
CA ALA A 58 16.77 3.63 -1.46
C ALA A 58 17.63 4.11 -0.29
N TYR A 59 17.33 3.64 0.92
CA TYR A 59 18.13 3.97 2.09
C TYR A 59 19.48 3.25 2.06
N THR A 60 19.49 1.95 1.74
CA THR A 60 20.75 1.20 1.60
C THR A 60 21.64 1.79 0.49
N SER A 61 21.06 2.12 -0.67
CA SER A 61 21.78 2.79 -1.76
C SER A 61 22.35 4.15 -1.33
N SER A 62 21.63 4.93 -0.52
CA SER A 62 22.12 6.22 -0.03
C SER A 62 23.35 6.07 0.87
N LEU A 63 23.41 5.00 1.66
CA LEU A 63 24.56 4.69 2.52
C LEU A 63 25.79 4.28 1.70
N ILE A 64 25.60 3.48 0.65
CA ILE A 64 26.70 3.01 -0.21
C ILE A 64 27.28 4.16 -1.04
N ALA A 65 26.40 4.96 -1.67
CA ALA A 65 26.85 6.04 -2.55
C ALA A 65 27.39 7.27 -1.80
N GLY A 66 27.30 7.32 -0.45
CA GLY A 66 27.60 8.53 0.32
C GLY A 66 26.75 9.74 -0.05
N GLN A 67 25.59 9.52 -0.68
CA GLN A 67 24.76 10.59 -1.24
C GLN A 67 23.73 11.05 -0.20
N ASN A 68 23.74 12.34 0.13
CA ASN A 68 22.76 12.97 1.03
C ASN A 68 21.45 13.39 0.35
N ASN A 69 21.25 13.06 -0.94
CA ASN A 69 20.13 13.56 -1.76
C ASN A 69 19.06 12.52 -2.07
N VAL A 70 19.16 11.30 -1.53
CA VAL A 70 18.12 10.28 -1.75
C VAL A 70 17.22 10.35 -0.54
N GLY A 71 16.15 11.14 -0.61
CA GLY A 71 15.19 11.28 0.49
C GLY A 71 15.65 12.20 1.63
N LYS A 72 14.74 12.40 2.58
CA LYS A 72 14.98 13.19 3.78
C LYS A 72 15.51 12.32 4.91
N THR A 73 16.65 12.69 5.47
CA THR A 73 17.25 12.02 6.64
C THR A 73 17.31 12.96 7.83
N ILE A 74 16.91 12.47 9.01
CA ILE A 74 17.02 13.18 10.30
C ILE A 74 17.60 12.21 11.34
N THR A 75 18.66 12.62 12.02
CA THR A 75 19.29 11.87 13.10
C THR A 75 18.86 12.39 14.48
N GLY A 76 19.10 11.61 15.54
CA GLY A 76 18.85 12.05 16.92
C GLY A 76 17.40 11.88 17.38
N LEU A 77 16.64 10.97 16.78
CA LEU A 77 15.25 10.72 17.18
C LEU A 77 15.22 9.78 18.39
N THR A 78 14.37 10.07 19.37
CA THR A 78 14.12 9.17 20.51
C THR A 78 12.65 8.79 20.59
N VAL A 79 12.31 7.53 20.33
CA VAL A 79 10.91 7.07 20.34
C VAL A 79 10.78 5.94 21.34
N SER A 80 9.91 6.12 22.36
CA SER A 80 9.66 5.11 23.40
C SER A 80 10.94 4.56 24.07
N GLY A 81 11.93 5.43 24.29
CA GLY A 81 13.23 5.06 24.89
C GLY A 81 14.30 4.55 23.91
N GLY A 82 13.95 4.20 22.66
CA GLY A 82 14.93 3.82 21.63
C GLY A 82 15.42 5.00 20.80
N SER A 83 16.66 4.92 20.31
CA SER A 83 17.28 5.90 19.42
C SER A 83 17.15 5.47 17.96
N TYR A 84 16.79 6.40 17.07
CA TYR A 84 16.50 6.13 15.66
C TYR A 84 17.02 7.24 14.75
N THR A 85 17.43 6.85 13.54
CA THR A 85 17.53 7.72 12.37
C THR A 85 16.22 7.62 11.59
N TYR A 86 15.58 8.75 11.34
CA TYR A 86 14.46 8.86 10.41
C TYR A 86 14.96 9.00 8.98
N PHE A 87 14.32 8.28 8.08
CA PHE A 87 14.49 8.35 6.63
C PHE A 87 13.13 8.38 5.97
N CYS A 88 12.94 9.21 4.96
CA CYS A 88 11.65 9.31 4.30
C CYS A 88 11.81 9.67 2.84
N MET A 89 10.94 9.08 2.02
CA MET A 89 10.78 9.44 0.62
C MET A 89 9.29 9.55 0.30
N THR A 90 8.97 10.46 -0.60
CA THR A 90 7.65 10.51 -1.24
C THR A 90 7.55 9.38 -2.26
N ILE A 91 6.33 8.90 -2.53
CA ILE A 91 6.11 7.90 -3.59
C ILE A 91 6.62 8.42 -4.94
N SER A 92 6.38 9.70 -5.24
CA SER A 92 6.91 10.31 -6.46
C SER A 92 8.43 10.22 -6.56
N GLU A 93 9.17 10.47 -5.46
CA GLU A 93 10.64 10.35 -5.46
C GLU A 93 11.10 8.90 -5.62
N LEU A 94 10.38 7.91 -5.07
CA LEU A 94 10.74 6.50 -5.24
C LEU A 94 10.61 6.07 -6.70
N ILE A 95 9.54 6.51 -7.36
CA ILE A 95 9.29 6.21 -8.77
C ILE A 95 10.30 6.95 -9.67
N SER A 96 10.44 8.27 -9.50
CA SER A 96 11.34 9.06 -10.35
C SER A 96 12.81 8.73 -10.12
N GLY A 97 13.16 8.25 -8.93
CA GLY A 97 14.50 7.80 -8.58
C GLY A 97 14.83 6.38 -9.05
N GLY A 98 13.89 5.67 -9.68
CA GLY A 98 14.13 4.35 -10.27
C GLY A 98 14.12 3.19 -9.27
N PHE A 99 13.69 3.41 -8.03
CA PHE A 99 13.63 2.38 -6.99
C PHE A 99 12.45 1.43 -7.18
N ILE A 100 11.44 1.86 -7.94
CA ILE A 100 10.25 1.07 -8.25
C ILE A 100 9.58 1.58 -9.51
N GLU A 101 9.14 0.67 -10.36
CA GLU A 101 8.34 1.00 -11.54
C GLU A 101 6.86 0.80 -11.23
N LYS A 102 6.03 1.74 -11.70
CA LYS A 102 4.60 1.68 -11.47
C LYS A 102 3.81 2.25 -12.64
N ALA A 103 2.85 1.47 -13.14
CA ALA A 103 1.86 1.96 -14.08
C ALA A 103 0.96 3.00 -13.40
N ASN A 104 0.59 4.04 -14.15
CA ASN A 104 -0.21 5.16 -13.65
C ASN A 104 0.45 5.86 -12.44
N ALA A 105 1.75 6.12 -12.53
CA ALA A 105 2.56 6.64 -11.42
C ALA A 105 1.96 7.90 -10.78
N THR A 106 1.38 8.79 -11.59
CA THR A 106 0.71 10.02 -11.15
C THR A 106 -0.52 9.81 -10.28
N ASP A 107 -1.12 8.63 -10.29
CA ASP A 107 -2.22 8.29 -9.38
C ASP A 107 -1.73 8.01 -7.97
N TYR A 108 -0.46 7.64 -7.81
CA TYR A 108 0.14 7.37 -6.51
C TYR A 108 0.74 8.63 -5.88
N THR A 109 0.29 8.93 -4.67
CA THR A 109 0.83 10.02 -3.86
C THR A 109 0.95 9.56 -2.41
N GLY A 110 1.81 10.21 -1.65
CA GLY A 110 2.09 9.84 -0.27
C GLY A 110 3.58 9.71 0.01
N ILE A 111 3.89 9.17 1.18
CA ILE A 111 5.24 9.02 1.70
C ILE A 111 5.41 7.64 2.33
N VAL A 112 6.66 7.19 2.37
CA VAL A 112 7.09 6.08 3.18
C VAL A 112 8.12 6.59 4.17
N GLU A 113 7.93 6.25 5.44
CA GLU A 113 8.77 6.67 6.55
C GLU A 113 9.47 5.44 7.15
N ALA A 114 10.79 5.44 7.11
CA ALA A 114 11.63 4.48 7.80
C ALA A 114 12.20 5.08 9.10
N TYR A 115 12.18 4.27 10.15
CA TYR A 115 12.78 4.56 11.43
C TYR A 115 13.79 3.46 11.72
N ILE A 116 15.05 3.84 11.64
CA ILE A 116 16.17 2.90 11.65
C ILE A 116 16.87 3.03 13.00
N PRO A 117 16.91 1.96 13.80
CA PRO A 117 17.51 2.00 15.12
C PRO A 117 19.00 2.30 15.02
N THR A 118 19.49 3.15 15.93
CA THR A 118 20.93 3.50 16.04
C THR A 118 21.58 2.86 17.26
N SER A 119 20.81 2.23 18.13
CA SER A 119 21.33 1.50 19.30
C SER A 119 21.40 0.00 19.00
N THR A 120 22.41 -0.67 19.57
CA THR A 120 22.67 -2.11 19.45
C THR A 120 21.58 -3.03 20.04
N ASN A 121 20.55 -2.48 20.70
CA ASN A 121 19.39 -3.26 21.12
C ASN A 121 18.52 -3.59 19.89
N THR A 122 18.82 -4.69 19.20
CA THR A 122 17.94 -5.66 18.47
C THR A 122 16.65 -5.18 17.78
N SER A 123 16.44 -3.89 17.59
CA SER A 123 15.26 -3.37 16.95
C SER A 123 15.50 -3.45 15.46
N THR A 124 14.53 -3.98 14.73
CA THR A 124 14.56 -3.99 13.28
C THR A 124 14.10 -2.62 12.77
N PRO A 125 14.55 -2.19 11.57
CA PRO A 125 14.01 -0.98 10.96
C PRO A 125 12.49 -1.08 10.82
N LYS A 126 11.81 0.02 11.09
CA LYS A 126 10.35 0.10 11.03
C LYS A 126 9.97 0.98 9.84
N TYR A 127 9.01 0.52 9.06
CA TYR A 127 8.53 1.23 7.88
C TYR A 127 7.06 1.52 8.07
N ILE A 128 6.67 2.75 7.75
CA ILE A 128 5.30 3.24 7.84
C ILE A 128 4.93 3.80 6.49
N VAL A 129 3.84 3.33 5.92
CA VAL A 129 3.38 3.75 4.59
C VAL A 129 2.17 4.66 4.79
N SER A 130 2.20 5.86 4.22
CA SER A 130 0.97 6.63 3.98
C SER A 130 0.86 6.90 2.49
N MET A 131 -0.13 6.33 1.82
CA MET A 131 -0.29 6.44 0.38
C MET A 131 -1.74 6.39 -0.11
N THR A 132 -1.97 6.82 -1.36
CA THR A 132 -3.25 6.70 -2.08
C THR A 132 -2.98 6.42 -3.55
N ASN A 133 -3.89 5.69 -4.21
CA ASN A 133 -3.95 5.55 -5.67
C ASN A 133 -5.19 6.24 -6.26
N LYS A 134 -5.71 7.30 -5.62
CA LYS A 134 -7.02 7.97 -5.88
C LYS A 134 -8.27 7.15 -5.54
N GLU A 135 -8.20 5.83 -5.47
CA GLU A 135 -9.34 4.98 -5.12
C GLU A 135 -9.29 4.56 -3.66
N TYR A 136 -8.11 4.10 -3.22
CA TYR A 136 -7.83 3.67 -1.86
C TYR A 136 -6.79 4.57 -1.19
N VAL A 137 -6.82 4.58 0.15
CA VAL A 137 -5.87 5.33 0.97
C VAL A 137 -5.46 4.53 2.20
N ILE A 138 -4.16 4.59 2.49
CA ILE A 138 -3.55 4.15 3.74
C ILE A 138 -2.95 5.37 4.44
N ASN A 139 -3.31 5.57 5.70
CA ASN A 139 -2.75 6.64 6.52
C ASN A 139 -1.95 6.06 7.67
N GLY A 140 -0.64 5.88 7.52
CA GLY A 140 0.22 5.67 8.65
C GLY A 140 0.28 4.24 9.12
N VAL A 141 0.44 3.28 8.20
CA VAL A 141 0.43 1.85 8.56
C VAL A 141 1.82 1.23 8.53
N SER A 142 2.18 0.49 9.59
CA SER A 142 3.45 -0.23 9.62
C SER A 142 3.54 -1.36 8.59
N LEU A 143 4.73 -1.66 8.07
CA LEU A 143 4.90 -2.74 7.09
C LEU A 143 4.45 -4.10 7.65
N THR A 144 4.67 -4.36 8.94
CA THR A 144 4.24 -5.60 9.60
C THR A 144 2.73 -5.76 9.67
N ASN A 145 2.02 -4.68 10.04
CA ASN A 145 0.55 -4.69 10.05
C ASN A 145 0.00 -4.64 8.65
N LEU A 146 0.77 -4.00 7.77
CA LEU A 146 0.71 -4.37 6.40
C LEU A 146 0.68 -5.96 6.24
N GLY A 147 1.76 -6.70 6.30
CA GLY A 147 1.79 -8.06 5.72
C GLY A 147 0.82 -9.15 6.25
N GLY A 148 0.08 -8.93 7.36
CA GLY A 148 -0.84 -9.88 7.97
C GLY A 148 -2.34 -9.73 7.65
N ASN A 149 -2.74 -9.12 6.52
CA ASN A 149 -4.16 -8.94 6.14
C ASN A 149 -5.02 -8.19 7.19
N LYS A 150 -4.40 -7.42 8.10
CA LYS A 150 -5.10 -6.75 9.21
C LYS A 150 -5.69 -5.38 8.82
N TYR A 151 -5.72 -5.06 7.51
CA TYR A 151 -6.16 -3.74 6.99
C TYR A 151 -7.67 -3.58 6.83
N LEU A 152 -8.37 -4.70 7.01
CA LEU A 152 -9.81 -4.81 6.77
C LEU A 152 -10.60 -4.48 8.04
N THR A 153 -9.94 -4.13 9.14
CA THR A 153 -10.61 -3.81 10.40
C THR A 153 -10.92 -2.32 10.42
N THR A 154 -12.20 -1.99 10.23
CA THR A 154 -12.84 -0.74 10.68
C THR A 154 -12.16 -0.10 11.91
N GLY A 155 -11.24 0.83 11.69
CA GLY A 155 -10.61 1.63 12.74
C GLY A 155 -9.30 2.26 12.25
N ALA A 156 -8.75 3.20 13.03
CA ALA A 156 -7.52 3.94 12.74
C ALA A 156 -6.36 2.98 12.35
N GLY A 157 -6.24 2.69 11.06
CA GLY A 157 -5.05 2.13 10.40
C GLY A 157 -5.42 1.19 9.25
N GLY A 158 -6.63 1.31 8.70
CA GLY A 158 -7.11 0.48 7.59
C GLY A 158 -6.88 1.10 6.22
N VAL A 159 -7.21 0.32 5.18
CA VAL A 159 -7.40 0.84 3.82
C VAL A 159 -8.82 1.41 3.73
N TYR A 160 -8.94 2.68 3.35
CA TYR A 160 -10.24 3.32 3.15
C TYR A 160 -10.44 3.68 1.68
N GLY A 161 -11.70 3.71 1.24
CA GLY A 161 -12.06 4.45 0.03
C GLY A 161 -11.72 5.92 0.22
N GLY A 162 -10.86 6.47 -0.63
CA GLY A 162 -10.50 7.88 -0.58
C GLY A 162 -9.26 8.26 -1.38
N SER A 163 -9.14 9.56 -1.65
CA SER A 163 -8.13 10.15 -2.54
C SER A 163 -7.07 11.01 -1.84
N SER A 164 -7.18 11.20 -0.51
CA SER A 164 -6.34 12.16 0.22
C SER A 164 -5.58 11.47 1.35
N VAL A 165 -4.27 11.68 1.39
CA VAL A 165 -3.37 11.15 2.41
C VAL A 165 -3.11 12.23 3.46
N THR A 166 -3.19 11.86 4.73
CA THR A 166 -2.92 12.79 5.86
C THR A 166 -1.49 13.33 5.87
N ASN A 167 -0.51 12.48 5.55
CA ASN A 167 0.89 12.85 5.46
C ASN A 167 1.37 12.68 4.01
N SER A 168 1.60 13.79 3.32
CA SER A 168 2.08 13.81 1.92
C SER A 168 3.52 14.32 1.77
N ALA A 169 4.14 14.78 2.86
CA ALA A 169 5.51 15.27 2.86
C ALA A 169 6.32 14.69 4.04
N CYS A 170 7.62 14.53 3.81
CA CYS A 170 8.56 14.07 4.82
C CYS A 170 8.71 15.10 5.94
N SER A 171 8.87 14.62 7.17
CA SER A 171 9.17 15.51 8.30
C SER A 171 10.48 16.26 8.06
N THR A 172 10.49 17.55 8.42
CA THR A 172 11.68 18.39 8.34
C THR A 172 12.39 18.61 9.67
N THR A 173 11.77 18.21 10.79
CA THR A 173 12.30 18.43 12.15
C THR A 173 12.30 17.15 12.97
N VAL A 174 13.22 17.05 13.93
CA VAL A 174 13.28 15.92 14.88
C VAL A 174 11.96 15.81 15.65
N ASN A 175 11.43 16.91 16.18
CA ASN A 175 10.20 16.91 16.98
C ASN A 175 8.99 16.38 16.19
N ASP A 176 8.82 16.82 14.94
CA ASP A 176 7.72 16.35 14.09
C ASP A 176 7.86 14.85 13.78
N ALA A 177 9.05 14.37 13.40
CA ALA A 177 9.26 12.95 13.12
C ALA A 177 9.03 12.07 14.37
N GLN A 178 9.41 12.55 15.55
CA GLN A 178 9.17 11.85 16.81
C GLN A 178 7.68 11.82 17.16
N THR A 179 6.97 12.94 17.00
CA THR A 179 5.50 12.99 17.24
C THR A 179 4.76 12.05 16.29
N ARG A 180 5.16 11.96 15.02
CA ARG A 180 4.55 11.02 14.06
C ARG A 180 4.76 9.57 14.48
N ALA A 181 5.99 9.16 14.79
CA ALA A 181 6.28 7.82 15.31
C ALA A 181 5.47 7.43 16.55
N THR A 182 5.35 8.32 17.55
CA THR A 182 4.52 8.08 18.74
C THR A 182 3.04 7.93 18.36
N ASN A 183 2.53 8.74 17.43
CA ASN A 183 1.14 8.61 16.99
C ASN A 183 0.89 7.26 16.29
N TYR A 184 1.86 6.73 15.52
CA TYR A 184 1.71 5.42 14.89
C TYR A 184 1.67 4.27 15.90
N ASN A 185 2.43 4.37 17.00
CA ASN A 185 2.35 3.43 18.11
C ASN A 185 0.94 3.39 18.74
N THR A 186 0.23 4.52 18.81
CA THR A 186 -1.05 4.61 19.54
C THR A 186 -2.28 4.38 18.67
N ASN A 187 -2.15 4.52 17.35
CA ASN A 187 -3.27 4.44 16.40
C ASN A 187 -3.24 3.13 15.60
N ASN A 188 -2.92 1.99 16.23
CA ASN A 188 -2.92 0.66 15.61
C ASN A 188 -2.06 0.49 14.33
N GLY A 189 -1.26 1.48 13.96
CA GLY A 189 -0.20 1.39 12.96
C GLY A 189 1.09 0.91 13.60
N ASN A 190 1.02 -0.15 14.42
CA ASN A 190 2.04 -0.55 15.42
C ASN A 190 3.45 -0.30 14.90
N PHE A 191 3.99 0.82 15.38
CA PHE A 191 5.40 1.06 15.41
C PHE A 191 6.06 0.13 16.43
N ASN A 192 5.41 -0.37 17.49
CA ASN A 192 6.08 -1.27 18.45
C ASN A 192 6.29 -2.70 17.97
#